data_AF-A0A3P7JV01-F1
#
_entry.id   AF-A0A3P7JV01-F1
#
_cell.length_a   1.000
_cell.length_b   1.000
_cell.length_c   1.000
_cell.angle_alpha   90.00
_cell.angle_beta   90.00
_cell.angle_gamma   90.00
#
_symmetry.space_group_name_H-M   'P 1'
#
loop_
_entity.id
_entity.type
_entity.pdbx_description
1 polymer ?
#
loop_
_entity_poly.entity_id
_entity_poly.type
_entity_poly.pdbx_seq_one_letter_code
_entity_poly.pdbx_strand_id
1 'polypeptide(L)'
;MRTIVKIHQAGFRSAIVKKFGSRVRRLTTDIGDKGSSKLTYGNINERELRLITAMTEDLHLILLECPNISSPADVAQLNMAPIMFLFRISNRKILLKLLKKTGIKGAGAIAGADALNQLTPDQVDIIIEDNGLDDATRKICRFLEAYWLALHPTTPILEDEYLNESTSSTPKDEQTNK
;
A
#
# COMPACT_ATOMS: atom_id res chain seq x y z
N MET A 1 3.49 16.39 14.94
CA MET A 1 3.16 15.05 14.42
C MET A 1 4.27 14.47 13.54
N ARG A 2 5.00 15.31 12.79
CA ARG A 2 5.94 14.87 11.75
C ARG A 2 7.14 14.01 12.23
N THR A 3 7.76 14.24 13.38
CA THR A 3 9.06 13.58 13.70
C THR A 3 8.96 12.10 14.13
N ILE A 4 8.03 11.71 15.02
CA ILE A 4 7.83 10.28 15.39
C ILE A 4 7.35 9.48 14.20
N VAL A 5 6.33 10.03 13.52
CA VAL A 5 5.74 9.43 12.33
C VAL A 5 6.83 9.24 11.29
N LYS A 6 7.70 10.24 11.07
CA LYS A 6 8.87 10.11 10.18
C LYS A 6 9.90 9.06 10.62
N ILE A 7 10.23 8.93 11.91
CA ILE A 7 11.20 7.92 12.37
C ILE A 7 10.65 6.51 12.17
N HIS A 8 9.39 6.29 12.57
CA HIS A 8 8.71 5.01 12.35
C HIS A 8 8.58 4.73 10.85
N GLN A 9 8.10 5.71 10.07
CA GLN A 9 8.01 5.61 8.60
C GLN A 9 9.36 5.29 7.96
N ALA A 10 10.47 5.88 8.42
CA ALA A 10 11.80 5.60 7.91
C ALA A 10 12.25 4.15 8.22
N GLY A 11 11.97 3.66 9.43
CA GLY A 11 12.21 2.27 9.80
C GLY A 11 11.41 1.29 8.94
N PHE A 12 10.11 1.55 8.77
CA PHE A 12 9.23 0.75 7.90
C PHE A 12 9.67 0.78 6.45
N ARG A 13 9.98 1.97 5.91
CA ARG A 13 10.51 2.16 4.56
C ARG A 13 11.77 1.34 4.34
N SER A 14 12.72 1.42 5.26
CA SER A 14 13.97 0.66 5.18
C SER A 14 13.71 -0.85 5.14
N ALA A 15 12.84 -1.36 6.02
CA ALA A 15 12.50 -2.79 6.07
C ALA A 15 11.80 -3.27 4.79
N ILE A 16 10.85 -2.51 4.27
CA ILE A 16 10.13 -2.84 3.02
C ILE A 16 11.12 -2.85 1.84
N VAL A 17 11.93 -1.81 1.67
CA VAL A 17 12.92 -1.75 0.59
C VAL A 17 13.93 -2.90 0.69
N LYS A 18 14.39 -3.23 1.90
CA LYS A 18 15.30 -4.36 2.13
C LYS A 18 14.69 -5.70 1.73
N LYS A 19 13.41 -5.93 2.03
CA LYS A 19 12.74 -7.21 1.72
C LYS A 19 12.36 -7.34 0.25
N PHE A 20 11.83 -6.29 -0.36
CA PHE A 20 11.25 -6.36 -1.70
C PHE A 20 12.23 -5.95 -2.80
N GLY A 21 13.31 -5.25 -2.47
CA GLY A 21 14.38 -4.90 -3.41
C GLY A 21 13.85 -4.11 -4.61
N SER A 22 14.17 -4.59 -5.82
CA SER A 22 13.74 -3.98 -7.08
C SER A 22 12.22 -3.97 -7.30
N ARG A 23 11.45 -4.78 -6.56
CA ARG A 23 9.99 -4.83 -6.66
C ARG A 23 9.29 -3.60 -6.07
N VAL A 24 10.01 -2.77 -5.31
CA VAL A 24 9.47 -1.55 -4.68
C VAL A 24 10.09 -0.30 -5.30
N ARG A 25 9.23 0.62 -5.75
CA ARG A 25 9.57 1.98 -6.17
C ARG A 25 9.12 2.97 -5.09
N ARG A 26 9.83 4.09 -4.98
CA ARG A 26 9.55 5.13 -3.96
C ARG A 26 9.14 6.39 -4.67
N LEU A 27 8.06 7.01 -4.22
CA LEU A 27 7.56 8.26 -4.77
C LEU A 27 7.20 9.21 -3.64
N THR A 28 7.72 10.43 -3.71
CA THR A 28 7.24 11.54 -2.90
C THR A 28 6.38 12.44 -3.80
N THR A 29 5.21 12.84 -3.31
CA THR A 29 4.23 13.59 -4.09
C THR A 29 3.56 14.63 -3.22
N ASP A 30 3.18 15.76 -3.83
CA ASP A 30 2.45 16.83 -3.16
C ASP A 30 0.93 16.63 -3.20
N ILE A 31 0.45 15.47 -3.68
CA ILE A 31 -0.97 15.12 -3.71
C ILE A 31 -1.65 15.38 -2.36
N GLY A 32 -2.82 16.01 -2.42
CA GLY A 32 -3.55 16.43 -1.22
C GLY A 32 -3.16 17.80 -0.67
N ASP A 33 -2.32 18.60 -1.37
CA ASP A 33 -1.98 19.97 -0.95
C ASP A 33 -3.16 20.97 -0.99
N LYS A 34 -3.92 21.05 0.10
CA LYS A 34 -5.05 21.99 0.25
C LYS A 34 -4.62 23.46 0.41
N GLY A 35 -3.32 23.78 0.42
CA GLY A 35 -2.81 25.14 0.59
C GLY A 35 -2.95 26.03 -0.66
N SER A 36 -3.25 25.42 -1.81
CA SER A 36 -3.36 26.09 -3.11
C SER A 36 -4.79 26.49 -3.45
N SER A 37 -4.96 27.39 -4.43
CA SER A 37 -6.30 27.74 -4.96
C SER A 37 -7.05 26.49 -5.44
N LYS A 38 -8.38 26.48 -5.41
CA LYS A 38 -9.18 25.28 -5.78
C LYS A 38 -8.87 24.73 -7.18
N LEU A 39 -8.63 25.62 -8.15
CA LEU A 39 -8.20 25.26 -9.51
C LEU A 39 -6.79 24.66 -9.50
N THR A 40 -5.85 25.31 -8.82
CA THR A 40 -4.46 24.83 -8.69
C THR A 40 -4.40 23.48 -7.98
N TYR A 41 -5.18 23.28 -6.93
CA TYR A 41 -5.31 22.04 -6.18
C TYR A 41 -5.79 20.87 -7.06
N GLY A 42 -6.84 21.11 -7.84
CA GLY A 42 -7.35 20.11 -8.80
C GLY A 42 -6.29 19.72 -9.82
N ASN A 43 -5.60 20.71 -10.39
CA ASN A 43 -4.54 20.49 -11.38
C ASN A 43 -3.34 19.72 -10.80
N ILE A 44 -2.93 20.02 -9.55
CA ILE A 44 -1.85 19.29 -8.86
C ILE A 44 -2.28 17.83 -8.66
N ASN A 45 -3.46 17.59 -8.06
CA ASN A 45 -3.91 16.23 -7.80
C ASN A 45 -4.06 15.39 -9.06
N GLU A 46 -4.59 15.97 -10.15
CA GLU A 46 -4.72 15.27 -11.42
C GLU A 46 -3.36 14.90 -12.01
N ARG A 47 -2.40 15.82 -11.98
CA ARG A 47 -1.02 15.58 -12.43
C ARG A 47 -0.36 14.47 -11.62
N GLU A 48 -0.42 14.56 -10.30
CA GLU A 48 0.21 13.59 -9.40
C GLU A 48 -0.46 12.21 -9.53
N LEU A 49 -1.77 12.15 -9.70
CA LEU A 49 -2.49 10.90 -9.92
C LEU A 49 -2.07 10.21 -11.24
N ARG A 50 -1.90 10.98 -12.32
CA ARG A 50 -1.38 10.43 -13.60
C ARG A 50 0.02 9.85 -13.42
N LEU A 51 0.89 10.54 -12.66
CA LEU A 51 2.24 10.07 -12.39
C LEU A 51 2.24 8.78 -11.54
N ILE A 52 1.41 8.72 -10.50
CA ILE A 52 1.24 7.52 -9.68
C ILE A 52 0.75 6.35 -10.55
N THR A 53 -0.29 6.57 -11.35
CA THR A 53 -0.90 5.54 -12.21
C THR A 53 0.11 5.00 -13.23
N ALA A 54 0.85 5.88 -13.91
CA ALA A 54 1.88 5.48 -14.86
C ALA A 54 2.97 4.60 -14.22
N MET A 55 3.36 4.89 -12.97
CA MET A 55 4.33 4.05 -12.27
C MET A 55 3.78 2.69 -11.83
N THR A 56 2.46 2.53 -11.74
CA THR A 56 1.82 1.25 -11.41
C THR A 56 1.65 0.32 -12.61
N GLU A 57 1.86 0.80 -13.84
CA GLU A 57 1.70 0.00 -15.07
C GLU A 57 2.56 -1.27 -15.05
N ASP A 58 3.77 -1.18 -14.49
CA ASP A 58 4.69 -2.33 -14.37
C ASP A 58 4.37 -3.24 -13.16
N LEU A 59 3.22 -3.08 -12.50
CA LEU A 59 2.80 -3.82 -11.29
C LEU A 59 3.82 -3.82 -10.13
N HIS A 60 4.70 -2.82 -10.07
CA HIS A 60 5.62 -2.65 -8.93
C HIS A 60 4.86 -2.15 -7.70
N LEU A 61 5.34 -2.52 -6.51
CA LEU A 61 4.86 -1.89 -5.28
C LEU A 61 5.37 -0.46 -5.22
N ILE A 62 4.49 0.50 -4.98
CA ILE A 62 4.86 1.91 -4.83
C ILE A 62 4.73 2.31 -3.38
N LEU A 63 5.85 2.67 -2.76
CA LEU A 63 5.86 3.33 -1.46
C LEU A 63 5.67 4.83 -1.66
N LEU A 64 4.45 5.30 -1.36
CA LEU A 64 4.04 6.68 -1.56
C LEU A 64 4.24 7.52 -0.29
N GLU A 65 4.98 8.62 -0.41
CA GLU A 65 5.20 9.60 0.65
C GLU A 65 4.39 10.87 0.37
N CYS A 66 3.22 10.97 1.00
CA CYS A 66 2.32 12.11 0.90
C CYS A 66 2.34 12.93 2.20
N PRO A 67 3.04 14.07 2.27
CA PRO A 67 3.08 14.88 3.49
C PRO A 67 1.74 15.57 3.82
N ASN A 68 0.84 15.65 2.84
CA ASN A 68 -0.44 16.37 2.91
C ASN A 68 -1.64 15.45 3.20
N ILE A 69 -1.45 14.13 3.19
CA ILE A 69 -2.49 13.14 3.52
C ILE A 69 -2.29 12.71 4.97
N SER A 70 -3.35 12.79 5.77
CA SER A 70 -3.29 12.48 7.20
C SER A 70 -4.35 11.50 7.68
N SER A 71 -5.40 11.27 6.90
CA SER A 71 -6.53 10.41 7.23
C SER A 71 -7.06 9.67 6.00
N PRO A 72 -7.76 8.53 6.17
CA PRO A 72 -8.50 7.89 5.07
C PRO A 72 -9.49 8.83 4.37
N ALA A 73 -10.08 9.78 5.09
CA ALA A 73 -10.96 10.79 4.51
C ALA A 73 -10.25 11.72 3.50
N ASP A 74 -8.96 12.00 3.69
CA ASP A 74 -8.16 12.76 2.72
C ASP A 74 -7.94 11.96 1.43
N VAL A 75 -7.79 10.64 1.55
CA VAL A 75 -7.62 9.71 0.41
C VAL A 75 -8.93 9.51 -0.34
N ALA A 76 -10.06 9.43 0.37
CA ALA A 76 -11.38 9.24 -0.24
C ALA A 76 -11.81 10.38 -1.18
N GLN A 77 -11.18 11.56 -1.06
CA GLN A 77 -11.38 12.68 -1.98
C GLN A 77 -10.51 12.59 -3.25
N LEU A 78 -9.62 11.60 -3.32
CA LEU A 78 -8.72 11.35 -4.43
C LEU A 78 -9.21 10.11 -5.20
N ASN A 79 -9.04 10.11 -6.52
CA ASN A 79 -9.39 8.96 -7.37
C ASN A 79 -8.29 7.88 -7.31
N MET A 80 -7.94 7.42 -6.10
CA MET A 80 -6.91 6.41 -5.87
C MET A 80 -7.36 5.44 -4.78
N ALA A 81 -6.98 4.17 -4.92
CA ALA A 81 -7.19 3.14 -3.90
C ALA A 81 -5.83 2.61 -3.38
N PRO A 82 -5.11 3.37 -2.54
CA PRO A 82 -3.85 2.91 -1.96
C PRO A 82 -4.10 1.88 -0.85
N ILE A 83 -3.11 1.01 -0.62
CA ILE A 83 -3.07 0.16 0.58
C ILE A 83 -2.75 1.04 1.79
N MET A 84 -3.66 1.08 2.75
CA MET A 84 -3.62 1.92 3.94
C MET A 84 -3.14 1.15 5.17
N PHE A 85 -1.97 1.52 5.68
CA PHE A 85 -1.44 1.03 6.97
C PHE A 85 -1.74 2.03 8.09
N LEU A 86 -2.56 1.64 9.07
CA LEU A 86 -2.80 2.43 10.29
C LEU A 86 -1.90 1.98 11.43
N PHE A 87 -1.03 2.87 11.89
CA PHE A 87 -0.24 2.67 13.11
C PHE A 87 -0.98 3.21 14.32
N ARG A 88 -1.51 2.30 15.15
CA ARG A 88 -2.36 2.64 16.29
C ARG A 88 -1.60 2.48 17.60
N ILE A 89 -1.58 3.54 18.41
CA ILE A 89 -1.07 3.50 19.79
C ILE A 89 -2.26 3.59 20.73
N SER A 90 -2.78 2.41 21.11
CA SER A 90 -4.02 2.27 21.87
C SER A 90 -3.91 2.83 23.30
N ASN A 91 -2.72 2.78 23.89
CA ASN A 91 -2.51 3.35 25.22
C ASN A 91 -2.29 4.87 25.14
N ARG A 92 -3.34 5.63 25.47
CA ARG A 92 -3.31 7.10 25.47
C ARG A 92 -2.21 7.69 26.34
N LYS A 93 -1.86 7.08 27.48
CA LYS A 93 -0.77 7.56 28.34
C LYS A 93 0.58 7.42 27.65
N ILE A 94 0.80 6.33 26.90
CA ILE A 94 2.02 6.10 26.12
C ILE A 94 2.08 7.08 24.94
N LEU A 95 1.00 7.22 24.19
CA LEU A 95 0.89 8.18 23.09
C LEU A 95 1.25 9.60 23.53
N LEU A 96 0.67 10.09 24.64
CA LEU A 96 0.96 11.42 25.17
C LEU A 96 2.42 11.55 25.63
N LYS A 97 3.01 10.52 26.24
CA LYS A 97 4.44 10.51 26.62
C LYS A 97 5.35 10.58 25.39
N LEU A 98 5.03 9.82 24.34
CA LEU A 98 5.79 9.83 23.08
C LEU A 98 5.71 11.20 22.40
N LEU A 99 4.50 11.76 22.26
CA LEU A 99 4.30 13.10 21.71
C LEU A 99 5.11 14.16 22.47
N LYS A 100 5.09 14.12 23.82
CA LYS A 100 5.92 15.01 24.65
C LYS A 100 7.42 14.83 24.42
N LYS A 101 7.92 13.59 24.39
CA LYS A 101 9.34 13.27 24.21
C LYS A 101 9.92 13.76 22.88
N THR A 102 9.10 13.94 21.87
CA THR A 102 9.53 14.33 20.53
C THR A 102 9.35 15.80 20.21
N GLY A 103 9.03 16.61 21.24
CA GLY A 103 8.82 18.04 21.09
C GLY A 103 7.56 18.40 20.32
N ILE A 104 6.71 17.43 19.99
CA ILE A 104 5.42 17.65 19.34
C ILE A 104 4.46 18.17 20.40
N LYS A 105 4.23 19.48 20.42
CA LYS A 105 3.30 20.16 21.32
C LYS A 105 2.13 20.73 20.51
N GLY A 106 0.92 20.62 21.03
CA GLY A 106 -0.28 21.22 20.43
C GLY A 106 -1.51 20.32 20.48
N ALA A 107 -2.67 20.90 20.79
CA ALA A 107 -3.94 20.19 20.90
C ALA A 107 -4.32 19.45 19.60
N GLY A 108 -3.99 20.01 18.43
CA GLY A 108 -4.29 19.40 17.13
C GLY A 108 -3.59 18.06 16.87
N ALA A 109 -2.35 17.87 17.35
CA ALA A 109 -1.64 16.60 17.18
C ALA A 109 -2.23 15.49 18.05
N ILE A 110 -2.75 15.83 19.23
CA ILE A 110 -3.43 14.90 20.12
C ILE A 110 -4.81 14.56 19.54
N ALA A 111 -5.58 15.58 19.12
CA ALA A 111 -6.88 15.38 18.51
C ALA A 111 -6.81 14.53 17.24
N GLY A 112 -5.82 14.75 16.37
CA GLY A 112 -5.61 13.93 15.18
C GLY A 112 -5.28 12.47 15.53
N ALA A 113 -4.43 12.23 16.54
CA ALA A 113 -4.13 10.88 16.98
C ALA A 113 -5.33 10.19 17.65
N ASP A 114 -6.12 10.92 18.45
CA ASP A 114 -7.36 10.42 19.05
C ASP A 114 -8.40 10.09 17.96
N ALA A 115 -8.49 10.88 16.88
CA ALA A 115 -9.36 10.60 15.74
C ALA A 115 -8.92 9.34 14.96
N LEU A 116 -7.62 9.17 14.69
CA LEU A 116 -7.10 7.97 14.03
C LEU A 116 -7.33 6.71 14.87
N ASN A 117 -7.28 6.82 16.21
CA ASN A 117 -7.57 5.71 17.11
C ASN A 117 -9.04 5.25 17.10
N GLN A 118 -9.96 6.11 16.63
CA GLN A 118 -11.39 5.79 16.50
C GLN A 118 -11.74 5.13 15.16
N LEU A 119 -10.80 5.07 14.20
CA LEU A 119 -11.03 4.42 12.92
C LEU A 119 -11.31 2.93 13.11
N THR A 120 -12.28 2.44 12.36
CA THR A 120 -12.70 1.04 12.36
C THR A 120 -11.92 0.23 11.31
N PRO A 121 -11.79 -1.11 11.48
CA PRO A 121 -11.00 -1.94 10.57
C PRO A 121 -11.47 -1.99 9.11
N ASP A 122 -12.69 -1.55 8.82
CA ASP A 122 -13.25 -1.42 7.45
C ASP A 122 -12.75 -0.16 6.73
N GLN A 123 -12.16 0.80 7.44
CA GLN A 123 -11.68 2.06 6.87
C GLN A 123 -10.21 2.03 6.44
N VAL A 124 -9.49 0.95 6.77
CA VAL A 124 -8.06 0.77 6.50
C VAL A 124 -7.77 -0.70 6.23
N ASP A 125 -6.78 -1.01 5.38
CA ASP A 125 -6.47 -2.41 5.03
C ASP A 125 -5.84 -3.18 6.18
N ILE A 126 -5.05 -2.50 7.03
CA ILE A 126 -4.34 -3.14 8.12
C ILE A 126 -4.03 -2.19 9.27
N ILE A 127 -4.32 -2.66 10.48
CA ILE A 127 -3.99 -1.97 11.73
C ILE A 127 -2.76 -2.62 12.37
N ILE A 128 -1.81 -1.78 12.77
CA ILE A 128 -0.54 -2.16 13.38
C ILE A 128 -0.48 -1.56 14.78
N GLU A 129 -0.50 -2.44 15.77
CA GLU A 129 -0.46 -2.10 17.20
C GLU A 129 0.79 -2.64 17.89
N ASP A 130 1.66 -3.30 17.12
CA ASP A 130 2.88 -3.92 17.61
C ASP A 130 3.84 -2.84 18.12
N ASN A 131 4.31 -2.99 19.36
CA ASN A 131 5.21 -2.02 20.00
C ASN A 131 6.65 -2.12 19.45
N GLY A 132 7.01 -3.25 18.85
CA GLY A 132 8.33 -3.51 18.28
C GLY A 132 8.37 -3.26 16.78
N LEU A 133 9.43 -2.59 16.31
CA LEU A 133 9.64 -2.33 14.88
C LEU A 133 9.72 -3.63 14.07
N ASP A 134 10.36 -4.67 14.61
CA ASP A 134 10.55 -5.95 13.92
C ASP A 134 9.21 -6.69 13.71
N ASP A 135 8.33 -6.69 14.71
CA ASP A 135 7.04 -7.37 14.59
C ASP A 135 6.07 -6.60 13.70
N ALA A 136 6.04 -5.28 13.85
CA ALA A 136 5.29 -4.40 12.96
C ALA A 136 5.73 -4.54 11.49
N THR A 137 7.04 -4.49 11.23
CA THR A 137 7.59 -4.65 9.87
C THR A 137 7.32 -6.04 9.32
N ARG A 138 7.44 -7.09 10.12
CA ARG A 138 7.11 -8.47 9.73
C ARG A 138 5.65 -8.60 9.29
N LYS A 139 4.73 -7.98 10.04
CA LYS A 139 3.29 -7.97 9.71
C LYS A 139 3.02 -7.27 8.38
N ILE A 140 3.56 -6.06 8.18
CA ILE A 140 3.47 -5.33 6.89
C ILE A 140 4.03 -6.16 5.75
N CYS A 141 5.22 -6.71 5.94
CA CYS A 141 5.93 -7.47 4.93
C CYS A 141 5.22 -8.76 4.54
N ARG A 142 4.48 -9.39 5.45
CA ARG A 142 3.64 -10.56 5.15
C ARG A 142 2.42 -10.15 4.32
N PHE A 143 1.76 -9.06 4.70
CA PHE A 143 0.61 -8.52 3.96
C PHE A 143 1.00 -8.17 2.52
N LEU A 144 2.08 -7.38 2.35
CA LEU A 144 2.57 -6.96 1.03
C LEU A 144 3.04 -8.14 0.16
N GLU A 145 3.54 -9.22 0.77
CA GLU A 145 3.95 -10.41 0.04
C GLU A 145 2.76 -11.21 -0.46
N ALA A 146 1.71 -11.38 0.36
CA ALA A 146 0.46 -11.97 -0.08
C ALA A 146 -0.18 -11.16 -1.22
N TYR A 147 -0.18 -9.82 -1.09
CA TYR A 147 -0.68 -8.92 -2.13
C TYR A 147 0.14 -9.04 -3.43
N TRP A 148 1.48 -9.10 -3.32
CA TRP A 148 2.35 -9.29 -4.48
C TRP A 148 2.05 -10.59 -5.23
N LEU A 149 1.92 -11.71 -4.51
CA LEU A 149 1.63 -13.02 -5.09
C LEU A 149 0.25 -13.07 -5.76
N ALA A 150 -0.74 -12.37 -5.20
CA ALA A 150 -2.06 -12.27 -5.80
C ALA A 150 -2.05 -11.51 -7.15
N LEU A 151 -1.17 -10.50 -7.30
CA LEU A 151 -1.00 -9.76 -8.55
C LEU A 151 -0.06 -10.43 -9.56
N HIS A 152 0.81 -11.32 -9.10
CA HIS A 152 1.80 -12.01 -9.93
C HIS A 152 1.61 -13.53 -9.81
N PRO A 153 0.50 -14.08 -10.33
CA PRO A 153 0.27 -15.51 -10.30
C PRO A 153 1.43 -16.21 -11.01
N THR A 154 2.14 -17.06 -10.28
CA THR A 154 3.18 -17.91 -10.86
C THR A 154 2.47 -19.09 -11.48
N THR A 155 2.05 -18.99 -12.74
CA THR A 155 1.49 -20.12 -13.46
C THR A 155 2.62 -21.05 -13.93
N PRO A 156 2.57 -22.35 -13.58
CA PRO A 156 2.87 -23.43 -14.49
C PRO A 156 1.53 -24.00 -14.94
N ILE A 157 0.77 -23.24 -15.73
CA ILE A 157 -0.52 -23.72 -16.25
C ILE A 157 -0.65 -23.29 -17.71
N LEU A 158 0.32 -23.63 -18.55
CA LEU A 158 0.20 -23.62 -20.02
C LEU A 158 1.27 -24.54 -20.68
N GLU A 159 1.65 -25.66 -20.08
CA GLU A 159 2.49 -26.67 -20.78
C GLU A 159 1.74 -28.00 -20.93
N ASP A 160 1.08 -28.47 -19.88
CA ASP A 160 0.38 -29.78 -19.92
C ASP A 160 -0.88 -29.79 -20.81
N GLU A 161 -1.55 -28.65 -21.00
CA GLU A 161 -2.76 -28.57 -21.83
C GLU A 161 -2.44 -28.44 -23.33
N TYR A 162 -1.29 -27.86 -23.70
CA TYR A 162 -0.84 -27.76 -25.11
C TYR A 162 -0.13 -29.02 -25.61
N LEU A 163 0.46 -29.82 -24.73
CA LEU A 163 1.12 -31.08 -25.10
C LEU A 163 0.16 -32.27 -25.22
N ASN A 164 -1.04 -32.20 -24.62
CA ASN A 164 -2.02 -33.29 -24.68
C ASN A 164 -2.96 -33.25 -25.89
N GLU A 165 -3.10 -32.12 -26.59
CA GLU A 165 -3.95 -32.04 -27.80
C GLU A 165 -3.26 -32.58 -29.07
N SER A 166 -1.96 -32.87 -29.05
CA SER A 166 -1.21 -33.30 -30.25
C SER A 166 -1.20 -34.81 -30.53
N THR A 167 -1.98 -35.63 -29.80
CA THR A 167 -2.03 -37.10 -30.05
C THR A 167 -3.42 -37.70 -30.32
N SER A 168 -4.47 -36.92 -30.54
CA SER A 168 -5.79 -37.47 -30.93
C SER A 168 -6.32 -36.92 -32.26
N SER A 169 -5.86 -37.50 -33.37
CA SER A 169 -6.69 -37.70 -34.58
C SER A 169 -5.97 -38.59 -35.59
N THR A 170 -6.16 -39.90 -35.47
CA THR A 170 -6.07 -40.80 -36.62
C THR A 170 -7.48 -41.36 -36.85
N PRO A 171 -8.18 -41.00 -37.93
CA PRO A 171 -9.29 -41.80 -38.39
C PRO A 171 -8.72 -42.95 -39.24
N LYS A 172 -8.79 -44.17 -38.71
CA LYS A 172 -8.79 -45.36 -39.56
C LYS A 172 -10.22 -45.54 -40.04
N ASP A 173 -10.48 -45.15 -41.28
CA ASP A 173 -11.71 -45.55 -41.98
C ASP A 173 -11.60 -47.04 -42.33
N GLU A 174 -12.43 -47.83 -41.66
CA GLU A 174 -12.69 -49.22 -41.96
C GLU A 174 -14.14 -49.29 -42.47
N GLN A 175 -14.33 -49.46 -43.79
CA GLN A 175 -15.55 -50.06 -44.33
C GLN A 175 -15.39 -50.57 -45.77
N THR A 176 -15.17 -51.87 -45.83
CA THR A 176 -15.61 -52.89 -46.79
C THR A 176 -16.86 -52.52 -47.62
N ASN A 177 -16.80 -52.59 -48.97
CA ASN A 177 -17.65 -53.45 -49.83
C ASN A 177 -17.47 -53.19 -51.34
N LYS A 178 -16.83 -54.12 -52.07
CA LYS A 178 -17.37 -54.90 -53.21
C LYS A 178 -16.26 -55.61 -53.97
#